data_AF-A0A838WAQ9-F1
#
_entry.id   AF-A0A838WAQ9-F1
#
_cell.length_a   1.000
_cell.length_b   1.000
_cell.length_c   1.000
_cell.angle_alpha   90.00
_cell.angle_beta   90.00
_cell.angle_gamma   90.00
#
_symmetry.space_group_name_H-M   'P 1'
#
loop_
_entity.id
_entity.type
_entity.pdbx_description
1 polymer ?
#
loop_
_entity_poly.entity_id
_entity_poly.type
_entity_poly.pdbx_seq_one_letter_code
_entity_poly.pdbx_strand_id
1 'polypeptide(L)' 'MSLASAWSVALLGVDGVLVEIEADIGAGLPGLQLVGLPDAVLSEARDRIRAAVLNSGESWP' A
#
# COMPACT_ATOMS: atom_id res chain seq x y z
N MET A 1 -10.56 -13.96 -2.11
CA MET A 1 -9.82 -13.70 -0.85
C MET A 1 -8.47 -14.34 -0.98
N SER A 2 -7.51 -13.57 -1.46
CA SER A 2 -6.10 -13.94 -1.45
C SER A 2 -5.40 -12.80 -0.71
N LEU A 3 -5.05 -13.05 0.54
CA LEU A 3 -4.20 -12.17 1.32
C LEU A 3 -2.79 -12.25 0.75
N ALA A 4 -2.24 -11.11 0.35
CA ALA A 4 -0.81 -10.97 0.06
C ALA A 4 -0.15 -10.29 1.25
N SER A 5 1.05 -10.72 1.62
CA SER A 5 1.86 -10.01 2.62
C SER A 5 3.29 -9.78 2.14
N ALA A 6 3.91 -8.73 2.65
CA ALA A 6 5.28 -8.36 2.37
C ALA A 6 5.93 -7.70 3.59
N TRP A 7 7.22 -7.99 3.81
CA TRP A 7 8.01 -7.31 4.84
C TRP A 7 8.48 -5.94 4.37
N SER A 8 8.48 -4.98 5.29
CA SER A 8 8.97 -3.61 5.09
C SER A 8 9.59 -3.07 6.37
N VAL A 9 10.09 -1.84 6.32
CA VAL A 9 10.65 -1.12 7.47
C VAL A 9 9.93 0.21 7.63
N ALA A 10 9.35 0.43 8.80
CA ALA A 10 8.82 1.72 9.23
C ALA A 10 9.86 2.46 10.07
N LEU A 11 9.79 3.79 10.11
CA LEU A 11 10.68 4.60 10.94
C LEU A 11 9.95 5.05 12.22
N LEU A 12 10.57 4.79 13.37
CA LEU A 12 10.17 5.35 14.67
C LEU A 12 11.31 6.25 15.16
N GLY A 13 11.21 7.55 14.84
CA GLY A 13 12.32 8.48 15.05
C GLY A 13 13.49 8.15 14.13
N VAL A 14 14.62 7.71 14.69
CA VAL A 14 15.81 7.27 13.94
C VAL A 14 15.89 5.74 13.80
N ASP A 15 15.03 5.01 14.49
CA ASP A 15 15.06 3.56 14.52
C ASP A 15 14.18 2.97 13.41
N GLY A 16 14.71 1.96 12.73
CA GLY A 16 13.95 1.14 11.78
C GLY A 16 13.25 0.00 12.50
N VAL A 17 11.94 -0.11 12.32
CA VAL A 17 11.11 -1.17 12.88
C VAL A 17 10.60 -2.04 11.74
N LEU A 18 10.81 -3.35 11.84
CA LEU A 18 10.27 -4.31 10.88
C LEU A 18 8.75 -4.32 10.97
N VAL A 19 8.08 -4.17 9.82
CA VAL A 19 6.62 -4.21 9.73
C VAL A 19 6.19 -5.16 8.63
N GLU A 20 5.12 -5.91 8.85
CA GLU A 20 4.46 -6.69 7.82
C GLU A 20 3.33 -5.85 7.22
N ILE A 21 3.30 -5.75 5.90
CA ILE A 21 2.25 -5.10 5.14
C ILE A 21 1.36 -6.19 4.58
N GLU A 22 0.06 -6.06 4.78
CA GLU A 22 -0.95 -6.96 4.26
C GLU A 22 -1.83 -6.24 3.23
N ALA A 23 -2.23 -6.97 2.19
CA ALA A 23 -3.17 -6.51 1.17
C ALA A 23 -4.18 -7.62 0.86
N ASP A 24 -5.45 -7.28 0.79
CA ASP A 24 -6.52 -8.17 0.35
C ASP A 24 -7.30 -7.54 -0.80
N ILE A 25 -7.77 -8.40 -1.71
CA ILE A 25 -8.65 -8.00 -2.81
C ILE A 25 -10.04 -8.59 -2.54
N GLY A 26 -10.95 -7.69 -2.18
CA GLY A 26 -12.37 -7.97 -1.96
C GLY A 26 -13.26 -7.63 -3.16
N ALA A 27 -14.54 -8.02 -3.07
CA ALA A 27 -15.55 -7.62 -4.03
C ALA A 27 -16.15 -6.25 -3.65
N GLY A 28 -16.32 -5.34 -4.62
CA GLY A 28 -16.88 -4.02 -4.36
C GLY A 28 -16.59 -3.02 -5.48
N LEU A 29 -16.75 -1.73 -5.17
CA LEU A 29 -16.35 -0.66 -6.08
C LEU A 29 -14.82 -0.61 -6.19
N PRO A 30 -14.25 -0.36 -7.39
CA PRO A 30 -12.81 -0.23 -7.55
C PRO A 30 -12.24 0.88 -6.67
N GLY A 31 -11.25 0.55 -5.86
CA GLY A 31 -10.60 1.50 -4.97
C GLY A 31 -9.49 0.89 -4.15
N LEU A 32 -8.59 1.73 -3.68
CA LEU A 32 -7.56 1.37 -2.69
C LEU A 32 -7.89 2.07 -1.37
N GLN A 33 -7.98 1.29 -0.30
CA GLN A 33 -8.18 1.81 1.05
C GLN A 33 -6.96 1.49 1.92
N LEU A 34 -6.35 2.54 2.48
CA LEU A 34 -5.30 2.41 3.48
C LEU A 34 -5.93 2.46 4.87
N VAL A 35 -5.63 1.47 5.71
CA VAL A 35 -6.11 1.34 7.09
C VAL A 35 -4.92 1.30 8.06
N GLY A 36 -5.18 1.38 9.37
CA GLY A 36 -4.11 1.34 10.37
C GLY A 36 -3.49 2.71 10.68
N LEU A 37 -4.29 3.79 10.59
CA LEU A 37 -3.87 5.18 10.86
C LEU A 37 -2.73 5.68 9.93
N PRO A 38 -2.92 5.61 8.59
CA PRO A 38 -1.91 6.10 7.65
C PRO A 38 -1.74 7.62 7.78
N ASP A 39 -0.53 8.10 7.52
CA ASP A 39 -0.23 9.52 7.45
C ASP A 39 -0.41 10.09 6.01
N ALA A 40 -0.08 11.37 5.85
CA ALA A 40 -0.16 12.06 4.56
C ALA A 40 0.83 11.47 3.53
N VAL A 41 2.02 11.07 3.97
CA VAL A 41 3.07 10.53 3.08
C VAL A 41 2.62 9.20 2.46
N LEU A 42 1.98 8.34 3.24
CA LEU A 42 1.37 7.10 2.75
C LEU A 42 0.18 7.37 1.82
N SER A 43 -0.61 8.40 2.11
CA SER A 43 -1.72 8.81 1.24
C SER A 43 -1.24 9.28 -0.14
N GLU A 44 -0.14 10.04 -0.19
CA GLU A 44 0.51 10.43 -1.46
C GLU A 44 1.18 9.25 -2.17
N ALA A 45 1.70 8.28 -1.41
CA ALA A 45 2.32 7.09 -1.98
C ALA A 45 1.33 6.30 -2.85
N ARG A 46 0.05 6.26 -2.50
CA ARG A 46 -1.00 5.65 -3.33
C ARG A 46 -1.00 6.22 -4.75
N ASP A 47 -0.93 7.53 -4.91
CA ASP A 47 -0.98 8.15 -6.24
C ASP A 47 0.28 7.85 -7.05
N ARG A 48 1.44 7.76 -6.38
CA ARG A 48 2.69 7.29 -6.99
C ARG A 48 2.62 5.83 -7.44
N ILE A 49 2.06 4.95 -6.61
CA ILE A 49 1.89 3.53 -6.93
C ILE A 49 0.95 3.38 -8.12
N ARG A 50 -0.20 4.08 -8.12
CA ARG A 50 -1.12 4.11 -9.26
C ARG A 50 -0.41 4.48 -10.55
N ALA A 51 0.37 5.56 -10.53
CA ALA A 51 1.12 6.00 -11.70
C ALA A 51 2.15 4.94 -12.12
N ALA A 52 2.87 4.31 -11.18
CA ALA A 52 3.85 3.27 -11.48
C ALA A 52 3.22 2.04 -12.14
N VAL A 53 2.09 1.54 -11.61
CA VAL A 53 1.37 0.37 -12.16
C VAL A 53 0.87 0.64 -13.58
N LEU A 54 0.24 1.80 -13.81
CA LEU A 54 -0.23 2.15 -15.16
C LEU A 54 0.93 2.28 -16.15
N ASN A 55 2.07 2.81 -15.71
CA ASN A 55 3.27 2.95 -16.56
C ASN A 55 4.02 1.62 -16.77
N SER A 56 3.78 0.59 -15.95
CA SER A 56 4.35 -0.75 -16.16
C SER A 56 3.50 -1.60 -17.12
N GLY A 57 2.40 -1.08 -17.65
CA GLY A 57 1.48 -1.80 -18.52
C GLY A 57 0.50 -2.71 -17.77
N GLU A 58 0.48 -2.63 -16.44
CA GLU A 58 -0.43 -3.37 -15.58
C GLU A 58 -1.70 -2.56 -15.33
N SER A 59 -2.77 -3.25 -14.93
CA SER A 59 -4.05 -2.59 -14.60
C SER A 59 -4.09 -2.08 -13.17
N TRP A 60 -4.69 -0.90 -12.97
CA TRP A 60 -4.95 -0.29 -11.66
C TRP A 60 -6.40 0.25 -11.57
N PRO A 61 -7.08 0.22 -10.40
CA PRO A 61 -6.86 -0.57 -9.18
C PRO A 61 -7.66 -1.88 -9.20
#